data_AF-A0A411E8Z4-F1
#
_entry.id   AF-A0A411E8Z4-F1
#
_cell.length_a   1.000
_cell.length_b   1.000
_cell.length_c   1.000
_cell.angle_alpha   90.00
_cell.angle_beta   90.00
_cell.angle_gamma   90.00
#
_symmetry.space_group_name_H-M   'P 1'
#
loop_
_entity.id
_entity.type
_entity.pdbx_description
1 polymer ?
#
loop_
_entity_poly.entity_id
_entity_poly.type
_entity_poly.pdbx_seq_one_letter_code
_entity_poly.pdbx_strand_id
1 'polypeptide(L)' 'MTEKEKMLKGMNYDSRDPELIKMYHRARRLLKRYNNLNSELAEERDLLLAELFEFKGKGVWVEPPFIATMGKIFP' A
#
# COMPACT_ATOMS: atom_id res chain seq x y z
N MET A 1 -0.52 -3.95 23.08
CA MET A 1 -0.71 -3.28 21.78
C MET A 1 0.35 -3.77 20.83
N THR A 2 0.00 -4.07 19.58
CA THR A 2 1.00 -4.37 18.54
C THR A 2 1.75 -3.10 18.13
N GLU A 3 2.89 -3.24 17.45
CA GLU A 3 3.62 -2.08 16.92
C GLU A 3 2.80 -1.33 15.85
N LYS A 4 1.95 -2.05 15.11
CA LYS A 4 0.95 -1.47 14.22
C LYS A 4 -0.09 -0.63 14.96
N GLU A 5 -0.65 -1.10 16.07
CA GLU A 5 -1.60 -0.32 16.87
C GLU A 5 -0.95 0.93 17.48
N LYS A 6 0.33 0.85 17.89
CA LYS A 6 1.10 2.01 18.36
C LYS A 6 1.30 3.03 17.23
N MET A 7 1.72 2.57 16.03
CA MET A 7 1.85 3.39 14.83
C MET A 7 0.55 4.14 14.52
N LEU A 8 -0.60 3.46 14.59
CA LEU A 8 -1.90 4.04 14.27
C LEU A 8 -2.40 5.03 15.31
N LYS A 9 -1.99 4.89 16.58
CA LYS A 9 -2.29 5.84 17.65
C LYS A 9 -1.24 6.96 17.77
N GLY A 10 -0.28 7.05 16.84
CA GLY A 10 0.79 8.05 16.87
C GLY A 10 1.76 7.92 18.05
N MET A 11 1.83 6.73 18.66
CA MET A 11 2.77 6.42 19.73
C MET A 11 4.12 6.01 19.15
N ASN A 12 5.18 6.06 19.95
CA ASN A 12 6.47 5.46 19.57
C ASN A 12 6.30 3.96 19.32
N TYR A 13 6.73 3.49 18.15
CA TYR A 13 6.65 2.09 17.72
C TYR A 13 7.99 1.66 17.09
N ASP A 14 8.27 0.36 17.11
CA ASP A 14 9.41 -0.23 16.42
C ASP A 14 9.10 -0.43 14.94
N SER A 15 9.68 0.41 14.08
CA SER A 15 9.52 0.29 12.63
C SER A 15 10.16 -0.98 12.03
N ARG A 16 10.97 -1.70 12.81
CA ARG A 16 11.58 -2.98 12.41
C ARG A 16 10.77 -4.19 12.85
N ASP A 17 9.59 -3.97 13.43
CA ASP A 17 8.67 -5.03 13.76
C ASP A 17 8.36 -5.92 12.52
N PRO A 18 8.38 -7.25 12.67
CA PRO A 18 8.14 -8.16 11.54
C PRO A 18 6.79 -7.96 10.83
N GLU A 19 5.73 -7.54 11.53
CA GLU A 19 4.42 -7.23 10.94
C GLU A 19 4.54 -6.03 9.99
N LEU A 20 5.17 -4.95 10.47
CA LEU A 20 5.35 -3.71 9.70
C LEU A 20 6.28 -3.92 8.51
N ILE A 21 7.36 -4.69 8.68
CA ILE A 21 8.25 -5.08 7.57
C ILE A 21 7.49 -5.89 6.51
N LYS A 22 6.63 -6.84 6.93
CA LYS A 22 5.82 -7.64 5.99
C LYS A 22 4.84 -6.76 5.21
N MET A 23 4.19 -5.79 5.87
CA MET A 23 3.32 -4.81 5.24
C MET A 23 4.08 -3.95 4.23
N TYR A 24 5.27 -3.46 4.61
CA TYR A 24 6.16 -2.70 3.72
C TYR A 24 6.51 -3.48 2.45
N HIS A 25 6.96 -4.74 2.59
CA HIS A 25 7.32 -5.56 1.42
C HIS A 25 6.12 -5.87 0.54
N ARG A 26 4.92 -6.04 1.10
CA ARG A 26 3.69 -6.20 0.32
C ARG A 26 3.41 -4.95 -0.52
N ALA A 27 3.42 -3.77 0.10
CA ALA A 27 3.20 -2.50 -0.61
C ALA A 27 4.24 -2.30 -1.73
N ARG A 28 5.52 -2.54 -1.44
CA ARG A 28 6.60 -2.42 -2.42
C ARG A 28 6.43 -3.35 -3.63
N ARG A 29 6.00 -4.59 -3.43
CA ARG A 29 5.73 -5.52 -4.56
C ARG A 29 4.60 -5.02 -5.46
N LEU A 30 3.50 -4.55 -4.86
CA LEU A 30 2.36 -4.01 -5.60
C LEU A 30 2.71 -2.75 -6.36
N LEU A 31 3.38 -1.79 -5.71
CA LEU A 31 3.85 -0.55 -6.33
C LEU A 31 4.85 -0.80 -7.46
N LYS A 32 5.78 -1.76 -7.28
CA LYS A 32 6.70 -2.14 -8.35
C LYS A 32 5.92 -2.66 -9.57
N ARG A 33 4.93 -3.51 -9.36
CA ARG A 33 4.11 -4.03 -10.47
C ARG A 33 3.27 -2.92 -11.11
N TYR A 34 2.66 -2.06 -10.30
CA TYR A 34 1.86 -0.92 -10.75
C TYR A 34 2.67 0.07 -11.60
N ASN A 35 3.84 0.47 -11.12
CA ASN A 35 4.68 1.47 -11.78
C ASN A 35 5.32 0.98 -13.08
N ASN A 36 5.41 -0.33 -13.29
CA ASN A 36 5.97 -0.93 -14.52
C ASN A 36 4.89 -1.46 -15.46
N LEU A 37 3.60 -1.31 -15.12
CA LEU A 37 2.50 -1.81 -15.93
C LEU A 37 2.23 -0.86 -17.11
N ASN A 38 2.07 -1.42 -18.31
CA ASN A 38 1.69 -0.68 -19.51
C ASN A 38 0.46 0.20 -19.21
N SER A 39 0.46 1.45 -19.68
CA SER A 39 -0.62 2.41 -19.50
C SER A 39 -1.95 2.00 -20.13
N GLU A 40 -1.93 1.11 -21.12
CA GLU A 40 -3.14 0.60 -21.77
C GLU A 40 -3.87 -0.48 -20.93
N LEU A 41 -3.20 -1.05 -19.92
CA LEU A 41 -3.75 -2.09 -19.06
C LEU A 41 -4.52 -1.50 -17.86
N ALA A 42 -5.61 -0.81 -18.18
CA ALA A 42 -6.40 -0.08 -17.20
C ALA A 42 -7.04 -0.97 -16.13
N GLU A 43 -7.52 -2.17 -16.51
CA GLU A 43 -8.13 -3.12 -15.57
C GLU A 43 -7.12 -3.66 -14.57
N GLU A 44 -5.92 -4.03 -15.02
CA GLU A 44 -4.85 -4.51 -14.14
C GLU A 44 -4.34 -3.40 -13.23
N ARG A 45 -4.30 -2.14 -13.71
CA ARG A 45 -4.02 -0.98 -12.85
C ARG A 45 -5.08 -0.86 -11.77
N ASP A 46 -6.36 -1.00 -12.13
CA ASP A 46 -7.48 -0.90 -11.21
C ASP A 46 -7.38 -1.94 -10.08
N LEU A 47 -7.12 -3.19 -10.45
CA LEU A 47 -6.94 -4.32 -9.53
C LEU A 47 -5.75 -4.13 -8.59
N LEU A 48 -4.61 -3.65 -9.10
CA LEU A 48 -3.43 -3.38 -8.27
C LEU A 48 -3.68 -2.28 -7.24
N LEU A 49 -4.42 -1.22 -7.61
CA LEU A 49 -4.83 -0.19 -6.66
C LEU A 49 -5.83 -0.71 -5.62
N ALA A 50 -6.79 -1.56 -6.03
CA ALA A 50 -7.74 -2.20 -5.12
C ALA A 50 -7.07 -3.17 -4.15
N GLU A 51 -5.97 -3.81 -4.56
CA GLU A 51 -5.18 -4.65 -3.67
C GLU A 51 -4.28 -3.82 -2.73
N LEU A 52 -3.75 -2.70 -3.23
CA LEU A 52 -2.86 -1.82 -2.48
C LEU A 52 -3.58 -1.07 -1.38
N PHE A 53 -4.73 -0.45 -1.68
CA PHE A 53 -5.50 0.36 -0.76
C PHE A 53 -6.55 -0.45 -0.01
N GLU A 54 -6.83 -0.06 1.23
CA GLU A 54 -7.94 -0.67 1.98
C GLU A 54 -9.29 -0.20 1.41
N PHE A 55 -9.37 1.09 1.13
CA PHE A 55 -10.51 1.69 0.48
C PHE A 55 -10.06 2.45 -0.77
N LYS A 56 -10.80 2.25 -1.86
CA LYS A 56 -10.63 2.97 -3.11
C LYS A 56 -12.02 3.36 -3.63
N GLY A 57 -12.22 4.64 -3.89
CA GLY A 57 -13.44 5.14 -4.50
C GLY A 57 -13.60 4.74 -5.97
N LYS A 58 -14.81 4.87 -6.50
CA LYS A 58 -15.06 4.70 -7.95
C LYS A 58 -14.34 5.79 -8.74
N GLY A 59 -13.72 5.42 -9.86
CA GLY A 59 -13.04 6.36 -10.76
C GLY A 59 -11.69 6.90 -10.27
N VAL A 60 -11.12 6.32 -9.20
CA VAL A 60 -9.78 6.70 -8.74
C VAL A 60 -8.74 6.31 -9.78
N TRP A 61 -8.01 7.32 -10.26
CA TRP A 61 -6.83 7.17 -11.11
C TRP A 61 -5.60 7.70 -10.38
N VAL A 62 -4.47 6.99 -10.50
CA VAL A 62 -3.17 7.42 -9.99
C VAL A 62 -2.18 7.32 -11.13
N GLU A 63 -1.52 8.40 -11.51
CA GLU A 63 -0.53 8.35 -12.57
C GLU A 63 0.79 7.75 -12.05
N PRO A 64 1.35 6.70 -12.66
CA PRO A 64 2.70 6.24 -12.34
C PRO A 64 3.78 7.30 -12.64
N PRO A 65 4.88 7.34 -11.87
CA PRO A 65 5.18 6.46 -10.74
C PRO A 65 4.46 6.89 -9.46
N PHE A 66 3.88 5.93 -8.76
CA PHE A 66 3.33 6.09 -7.42
C PHE A 66 4.27 5.51 -6.36
N ILE A 67 4.47 6.24 -5.26
CA ILE A 67 5.31 5.82 -4.13
C ILE A 67 4.49 5.92 -2.85
N ALA A 68 4.35 4.79 -2.16
CA ALA A 68 3.80 4.72 -0.82
C ALA A 68 4.66 3.78 0.04
N THR A 69 4.79 4.11 1.32
CA THR A 69 5.52 3.29 2.30
C THR A 69 4.67 2.14 2.81
N MET A 70 3.36 2.34 2.88
CA MET A 70 2.38 1.39 3.38
C MET A 70 1.14 1.38 2.48
N GLY A 71 0.45 0.23 2.43
CA GLY A 71 -0.80 0.05 1.69
C GLY A 71 -2.00 0.00 2.63
N LYS A 72 -2.72 -1.13 2.63
CA LYS A 72 -3.80 -1.44 3.57
C LYS A 72 -3.35 -1.27 5.04
N ILE A 73 -3.99 -0.36 5.75
CA ILE A 73 -3.81 -0.16 7.19
C ILE A 73 -5.19 0.05 7.83
N PHE A 74 -5.49 -0.67 8.91
CA PHE A 74 -6.71 -0.50 9.73
C PHE A 74 -6.33 -0.47 11.22
N PRO A 75 -7.00 0.33 12.07
CA PRO A 75 -6.84 0.39 13.53
C PRO A 75 -7.09 -0.91 14.29
#